data_AF-A0A7W1KUF0-F1
#
_entry.id   AF-A0A7W1KUF0-F1
#
_cell.length_a   1.000
_cell.length_b   1.000
_cell.length_c   1.000
_cell.angle_alpha   90.00
_cell.angle_beta   90.00
_cell.angle_gamma   90.00
#
_symmetry.space_group_name_H-M   'P 1'
#
loop_
_entity.id
_entity.type
_entity.pdbx_description
1 polymer ?
#
loop_
_entity_poly.entity_id
_entity_poly.type
_entity_poly.pdbx_seq_one_letter_code
_entity_poly.pdbx_strand_id
1 'polypeptide(L)'
;MASPTPTIIVRSHLTFPGGSPTVALTSRGKALVAGGAVVAVLGGGFAALALSGNAPDAVVDALGIIPGIDDPQGPCPLTGETLPGDQAPPDRPVLAVKVENTPDAQPLAGLQGADIVYEEVVEGGITRFVVLFHCDEANRIGPVRSIRSTDPKILAPFSAHPLLAFSGGSKG
;
A
#
# COMPACT_ATOMS: atom_id res chain seq x y z
N MET A 1 -16.33 -10.12 27.27
CA MET A 1 -17.00 -10.13 25.96
C MET A 1 -15.93 -9.93 24.90
N ALA A 2 -15.87 -10.78 23.88
CA ALA A 2 -14.95 -10.58 22.76
C ALA A 2 -15.38 -9.33 21.98
N SER A 3 -14.42 -8.45 21.66
CA SER A 3 -14.68 -7.34 20.75
C SER A 3 -15.01 -7.91 19.37
N PRO A 4 -16.08 -7.46 18.70
CA PRO A 4 -16.38 -7.88 17.33
C PRO A 4 -15.20 -7.54 16.41
N THR A 5 -14.90 -8.45 15.48
CA THR A 5 -13.84 -8.25 14.48
C THR A 5 -14.26 -7.14 13.51
N PRO A 6 -13.40 -6.13 13.26
CA PRO A 6 -13.71 -5.09 12.29
C PRO A 6 -13.77 -5.65 10.87
N THR A 7 -14.69 -5.13 10.06
CA THR A 7 -14.77 -5.40 8.62
C THR A 7 -13.74 -4.53 7.90
N ILE A 8 -12.98 -5.12 6.97
CA ILE A 8 -11.93 -4.41 6.22
C ILE A 8 -12.36 -4.26 4.76
N ILE A 9 -12.30 -3.04 4.25
CA ILE A 9 -12.55 -2.71 2.85
C ILE A 9 -11.28 -2.10 2.29
N VAL A 10 -10.66 -2.74 1.30
CA VAL A 10 -9.47 -2.23 0.60
C VAL A 10 -9.91 -1.72 -0.77
N ARG A 11 -9.35 -0.59 -1.20
CA ARG A 11 -9.71 0.04 -2.48
C ARG A 11 -9.59 -0.89 -3.68
N SER A 12 -8.56 -1.75 -3.73
CA SER A 12 -8.37 -2.73 -4.81
C SER A 12 -9.46 -3.80 -4.88
N HIS A 13 -10.31 -3.92 -3.84
CA HIS A 13 -11.49 -4.78 -3.83
C HIS A 13 -12.79 -4.03 -4.15
N LEU A 14 -12.74 -2.72 -4.41
CA LEU A 14 -13.85 -1.91 -4.90
C LEU A 14 -13.89 -1.94 -6.43
N THR A 15 -14.33 -3.07 -7.01
CA THR A 15 -14.49 -3.17 -8.46
C THR A 15 -15.63 -2.28 -8.95
N PHE A 16 -15.31 -1.18 -9.62
CA PHE A 16 -16.28 -0.47 -10.47
C PHE A 16 -16.27 -1.11 -11.87
N PRO A 17 -17.45 -1.37 -12.49
CA PRO A 17 -17.52 -2.09 -13.76
C PRO A 17 -16.98 -1.20 -14.90
N GLY A 18 -15.73 -1.42 -15.32
CA GLY A 18 -15.16 -0.67 -16.44
C GLY A 18 -13.66 -0.77 -16.66
N GLY A 19 -13.07 -1.97 -16.69
CA GLY A 19 -11.66 -2.16 -17.07
C GLY A 19 -11.46 -3.43 -17.89
N SER A 20 -10.95 -3.30 -19.12
CA SER A 20 -10.67 -4.43 -20.01
C SER A 20 -9.42 -5.21 -19.57
N PRO A 21 -9.41 -6.55 -19.63
CA PRO A 21 -8.22 -7.33 -19.32
C PRO A 21 -7.19 -7.22 -20.45
N THR A 22 -5.93 -6.89 -20.11
CA THR A 22 -4.80 -6.94 -21.05
C THR A 22 -4.13 -8.32 -21.00
N VAL A 23 -3.78 -8.80 -22.19
CA VAL A 23 -3.38 -10.18 -22.53
C VAL A 23 -2.02 -10.58 -21.96
N ALA A 24 -1.93 -11.78 -21.38
CA ALA A 24 -0.68 -12.43 -21.01
C ALA A 24 -0.11 -13.24 -22.19
N LEU A 25 1.10 -12.89 -22.65
CA LEU A 25 1.85 -13.66 -23.65
C LEU A 25 2.79 -14.65 -22.94
N THR A 26 2.64 -15.95 -23.22
CA THR A 26 3.51 -16.99 -22.65
C THR A 26 4.74 -17.22 -23.54
N SER A 27 5.93 -16.89 -23.05
CA SER A 27 7.18 -17.07 -23.82
C SER A 27 7.92 -18.36 -23.43
N ARG A 28 7.50 -19.51 -23.95
CA ARG A 28 8.27 -20.77 -23.86
C ARG A 28 9.48 -20.85 -24.82
N GLY A 29 9.86 -19.76 -25.49
CA GLY A 29 10.88 -19.76 -26.55
C GLY A 29 12.26 -19.15 -26.22
N LYS A 30 12.48 -18.51 -25.06
CA LYS A 30 13.72 -17.74 -24.78
C LYS A 30 14.82 -18.48 -24.00
N ALA A 31 14.61 -19.75 -23.65
CA ALA A 31 15.41 -20.44 -22.64
C ALA A 31 16.86 -20.81 -23.03
N LEU A 32 17.24 -20.81 -24.32
CA LEU A 32 18.55 -21.34 -24.74
C LEU A 32 19.65 -20.28 -24.98
N VAL A 33 19.31 -18.99 -25.12
CA VAL A 33 20.30 -17.91 -25.21
C VAL A 33 20.61 -17.30 -23.83
N ALA A 34 19.66 -17.40 -22.89
CA ALA A 34 19.79 -16.87 -21.53
C ALA A 34 20.83 -17.61 -20.65
N GLY A 35 21.04 -18.91 -20.86
CA GLY A 35 21.94 -19.71 -20.02
C GLY A 35 23.43 -19.33 -20.14
N GLY A 36 23.89 -18.99 -21.35
CA GLY A 36 25.29 -18.62 -21.59
C GLY A 36 25.63 -17.20 -21.14
N ALA A 37 24.69 -16.26 -21.31
CA ALA A 37 24.89 -14.86 -20.92
C ALA A 37 24.87 -14.67 -19.40
N VAL A 38 24.01 -15.39 -18.67
CA VAL A 38 23.90 -15.30 -17.21
C VAL A 38 25.18 -15.77 -16.50
N VAL A 39 25.82 -16.84 -16.98
CA VAL A 39 27.04 -17.37 -16.34
C VAL A 39 28.25 -16.44 -16.56
N ALA A 40 28.36 -15.81 -17.73
CA ALA A 40 29.44 -14.87 -18.02
C ALA A 40 29.30 -13.55 -17.22
N VAL A 41 28.08 -13.05 -17.06
CA VAL A 41 27.79 -11.83 -16.26
C VAL A 41 28.01 -12.09 -14.77
N LEU A 42 27.58 -13.24 -14.24
CA LEU A 42 27.81 -13.59 -12.83
C LEU A 42 29.29 -13.82 -12.51
N GLY A 43 30.04 -14.49 -13.39
CA GLY A 43 31.48 -14.71 -13.19
C GLY A 43 32.32 -13.44 -13.32
N GLY A 44 32.06 -12.62 -14.35
CA GLY A 44 32.76 -11.36 -14.57
C GLY A 44 32.40 -10.28 -13.56
N GLY A 45 31.12 -10.18 -13.18
CA GLY A 45 30.64 -9.23 -12.18
C GLY A 45 31.16 -9.53 -10.78
N PHE A 46 31.20 -10.81 -10.38
CA PHE A 46 31.74 -11.19 -9.08
C PHE A 46 33.26 -10.97 -8.99
N ALA A 47 34.01 -11.27 -10.06
CA ALA A 47 35.45 -11.02 -10.11
C ALA A 47 35.77 -9.51 -10.08
N ALA A 48 35.05 -8.69 -10.84
CA ALA A 48 35.24 -7.24 -10.83
C ALA A 48 34.90 -6.63 -9.47
N LEU A 49 33.77 -7.02 -8.85
CA LEU A 49 33.38 -6.55 -7.52
C LEU A 49 34.39 -6.97 -6.44
N ALA A 50 34.92 -8.20 -6.52
CA ALA A 50 35.94 -8.70 -5.59
C ALA A 50 37.31 -8.01 -5.74
N LEU A 51 37.63 -7.49 -6.93
CA LEU A 51 38.94 -6.88 -7.23
C LEU A 51 38.95 -5.35 -7.12
N SER A 52 37.88 -4.67 -7.50
CA SER A 52 37.84 -3.20 -7.59
C SER A 52 36.93 -2.53 -6.55
N GLY A 53 36.07 -3.29 -5.88
CA GLY A 53 35.01 -2.76 -5.02
C GLY A 53 33.88 -2.04 -5.78
N ASN A 54 33.94 -1.97 -7.12
CA ASN A 54 32.96 -1.34 -7.98
C ASN A 54 32.50 -2.32 -9.07
N ALA A 55 31.20 -2.48 -9.22
CA ALA A 55 30.66 -3.25 -10.34
C ALA A 55 30.96 -2.51 -11.66
N PRO A 56 31.35 -3.22 -12.74
CA PRO A 56 31.46 -2.63 -14.07
C PRO A 56 30.11 -2.06 -14.52
N ASP A 57 30.09 -0.93 -15.23
CA ASP A 57 28.86 -0.30 -15.72
C ASP A 57 27.96 -1.27 -16.50
N ALA A 58 28.54 -2.22 -17.24
CA ALA A 58 27.80 -3.26 -17.95
C ALA A 58 27.02 -4.22 -17.04
N VAL A 59 27.47 -4.43 -15.80
CA VAL A 59 26.75 -5.23 -14.80
C VAL A 59 25.61 -4.43 -14.20
N VAL A 60 25.82 -3.14 -13.92
CA VAL A 60 24.77 -2.23 -13.44
C VAL A 60 23.67 -2.09 -14.50
N ASP A 61 24.05 -1.88 -15.76
CA ASP A 61 23.13 -1.78 -16.90
C ASP A 61 22.39 -3.12 -17.11
N ALA A 62 23.06 -4.26 -16.97
CA ALA A 62 22.41 -5.58 -17.06
C ALA A 62 21.44 -5.86 -15.90
N LEU A 63 21.72 -5.35 -14.69
CA LEU A 63 20.81 -5.44 -13.55
C LEU A 63 19.59 -4.53 -13.73
N GLY A 64 19.74 -3.38 -14.38
CA GLY A 64 18.64 -2.48 -14.74
C GLY A 64 17.63 -3.07 -15.74
N ILE A 65 17.96 -4.18 -16.41
CA ILE A 65 17.05 -4.92 -17.32
C ILE A 65 16.18 -5.91 -16.53
N ILE A 66 16.51 -6.20 -15.27
CA ILE A 66 15.72 -7.08 -14.41
C ILE A 66 14.55 -6.26 -13.86
N PRO A 67 13.29 -6.58 -14.22
CA PRO A 67 12.13 -5.86 -13.71
C PRO A 67 12.10 -5.93 -12.17
N GLY A 68 12.08 -4.78 -11.51
CA GLY A 68 11.96 -4.65 -10.05
C GLY A 68 13.28 -4.54 -9.27
N ILE A 69 14.45 -4.54 -9.90
CA ILE A 69 15.73 -4.30 -9.17
C ILE A 69 16.00 -2.80 -8.95
N ASP A 70 15.64 -1.95 -9.90
CA ASP A 70 15.78 -0.48 -9.81
C ASP A 70 14.45 0.22 -10.02
N ASP A 71 13.34 -0.38 -9.59
CA ASP A 71 12.02 0.24 -9.72
C ASP A 71 11.65 1.06 -8.47
N PRO A 72 11.92 2.38 -8.42
CA PRO A 72 11.40 3.24 -7.36
C PRO A 72 9.85 3.33 -7.41
N GLN A 73 9.21 2.82 -8.46
CA GLN A 73 7.78 2.88 -8.78
C GLN A 73 6.99 1.67 -8.28
N GLY A 74 7.43 1.09 -7.15
CA GLY A 74 6.72 -0.03 -6.54
C GLY A 74 5.23 0.28 -6.32
N PRO A 75 4.36 -0.75 -6.29
CA PRO A 75 2.93 -0.53 -6.09
C PRO A 75 2.67 0.15 -4.75
N CYS A 76 1.50 0.80 -4.63
CA CYS A 76 1.05 1.36 -3.37
C CYS A 76 1.10 0.30 -2.25
N PRO A 77 1.82 0.53 -1.13
CA PRO A 77 2.02 -0.50 -0.10
C PRO A 77 0.74 -1.01 0.54
N LEU A 78 -0.33 -0.19 0.60
CA LEU A 78 -1.58 -0.53 1.26
C LEU A 78 -2.59 -1.23 0.34
N THR A 79 -2.58 -0.94 -0.96
CA THR A 79 -3.60 -1.44 -1.91
C THR A 79 -3.03 -2.43 -2.92
N GLY A 80 -1.72 -2.41 -3.17
CA GLY A 80 -1.05 -3.15 -4.24
C GLY A 80 -1.28 -2.55 -5.63
N GLU A 81 -1.94 -1.38 -5.73
CA GLU A 81 -2.22 -0.73 -7.01
C GLU A 81 -1.00 -0.01 -7.56
N THR A 82 -0.84 -0.02 -8.88
CA THR A 82 0.14 0.81 -9.58
C THR A 82 -0.29 2.27 -9.49
N LEU A 83 0.63 3.15 -9.13
CA LEU A 83 0.34 4.58 -9.08
C LEU A 83 0.24 5.17 -10.50
N PRO A 84 -0.53 6.26 -10.70
CA PRO A 84 -0.66 6.88 -12.00
C PRO A 84 0.67 7.48 -12.49
N GLY A 85 1.08 7.10 -13.70
CA GLY A 85 2.33 7.56 -14.30
C GLY A 85 3.57 7.00 -13.61
N ASP A 86 4.72 7.64 -13.82
CA ASP A 86 5.98 7.26 -13.17
C ASP A 86 6.09 7.91 -11.77
N GLN A 87 5.04 7.73 -10.94
CA GLN A 87 5.03 8.09 -9.53
C GLN A 87 5.43 6.93 -8.59
N ALA A 88 6.40 7.21 -7.72
CA ALA A 88 6.73 6.36 -6.57
C ALA A 88 5.73 6.56 -5.41
N PRO A 89 5.52 5.54 -4.56
CA PRO A 89 4.78 5.73 -3.31
C PRO A 89 5.40 6.83 -2.45
N PRO A 90 4.58 7.67 -1.80
CA PRO A 90 5.10 8.78 -1.04
C PRO A 90 5.84 8.28 0.21
N ASP A 91 6.97 8.94 0.51
CA ASP A 91 7.72 8.72 1.76
C ASP A 91 7.08 9.48 2.92
N ARG A 92 5.92 9.01 3.37
CA ARG A 92 5.17 9.59 4.50
C ARG A 92 4.48 8.49 5.31
N PRO A 93 4.22 8.72 6.61
CA PRO A 93 3.43 7.78 7.40
C PRO A 93 2.00 7.67 6.89
N VAL A 94 1.38 6.52 7.16
CA VAL A 94 -0.06 6.32 6.93
C VAL A 94 -0.84 7.29 7.84
N LEU A 95 -1.78 8.02 7.25
CA LEU A 95 -2.75 8.82 7.98
C LEU A 95 -4.00 7.99 8.24
N ALA A 96 -4.30 7.72 9.51
CA ALA A 96 -5.54 7.12 9.97
C ALA A 96 -6.48 8.20 10.52
N VAL A 97 -7.75 8.17 10.12
CA VAL A 97 -8.76 9.12 10.59
C VAL A 97 -9.96 8.37 11.17
N LYS A 98 -10.38 8.71 12.38
CA LYS A 98 -11.59 8.15 12.99
C LYS A 98 -12.82 8.90 12.48
N VAL A 99 -13.66 8.24 11.69
CA VAL A 99 -14.82 8.85 11.02
C VAL A 99 -16.13 8.23 11.51
N GLU A 100 -17.18 9.03 11.58
CA GLU A 100 -18.52 8.55 11.93
C GLU A 100 -19.15 7.69 10.83
N ASN A 101 -20.05 6.77 11.22
CA ASN A 101 -20.86 5.97 10.29
C ASN A 101 -22.36 5.92 10.70
N THR A 102 -22.87 6.93 11.41
CA THR A 102 -24.31 7.02 11.69
C THR A 102 -25.05 7.60 10.48
N PRO A 103 -26.35 7.26 10.28
CA PRO A 103 -27.16 7.87 9.22
C PRO A 103 -27.18 9.40 9.28
N ASP A 104 -27.24 9.97 10.48
CA ASP A 104 -27.28 11.43 10.72
C ASP A 104 -25.97 12.15 10.37
N ALA A 105 -24.86 11.41 10.24
CA ALA A 105 -23.56 11.98 9.86
C ALA A 105 -23.39 12.13 8.35
N GLN A 106 -24.33 11.63 7.55
CA GLN A 106 -24.27 11.74 6.10
C GLN A 106 -24.61 13.17 5.64
N PRO A 107 -23.94 13.69 4.58
CA PRO A 107 -22.95 13.01 3.74
C PRO A 107 -21.54 12.98 4.36
N LEU A 108 -20.89 11.81 4.26
CA LEU A 108 -19.49 11.64 4.65
C LEU A 108 -18.56 12.24 3.58
N ALA A 109 -17.42 12.78 4.00
CA ALA A 109 -16.43 13.35 3.11
C ALA A 109 -15.12 12.54 3.16
N GLY A 110 -14.50 12.36 1.99
CA GLY A 110 -13.11 11.89 1.88
C GLY A 110 -12.92 10.38 1.79
N LEU A 111 -13.99 9.58 1.93
CA LEU A 111 -13.89 8.11 1.86
C LEU A 111 -13.40 7.59 0.51
N GLN A 112 -13.66 8.32 -0.58
CA GLN A 112 -13.30 7.93 -1.93
C GLN A 112 -11.78 7.93 -2.21
N GLY A 113 -11.01 8.71 -1.44
CA GLY A 113 -9.55 8.74 -1.55
C GLY A 113 -8.86 7.81 -0.56
N ALA A 114 -9.62 6.99 0.18
CA ALA A 114 -9.06 6.09 1.18
C ALA A 114 -8.44 4.86 0.52
N ASP A 115 -7.30 4.42 1.03
CA ASP A 115 -6.65 3.18 0.62
C ASP A 115 -7.31 1.98 1.31
N ILE A 116 -7.59 2.11 2.62
CA ILE A 116 -8.25 1.10 3.44
C ILE A 116 -9.28 1.77 4.35
N VAL A 117 -10.46 1.15 4.48
CA VAL A 117 -11.49 1.53 5.44
C VAL A 117 -11.79 0.33 6.35
N TYR A 118 -11.58 0.51 7.65
CA TYR A 118 -12.05 -0.44 8.66
C TYR A 118 -13.39 0.03 9.20
N GLU A 119 -14.40 -0.83 9.18
CA GLU A 119 -15.64 -0.65 9.93
C GLU A 119 -15.55 -1.38 11.26
N GLU A 120 -15.66 -0.63 12.35
CA GLU A 120 -15.57 -1.16 13.71
C GLU A 120 -16.87 -0.90 14.47
N VAL A 121 -17.40 -1.92 15.14
CA VAL A 121 -18.49 -1.74 16.10
C VAL A 121 -17.95 -1.15 17.39
N VAL A 122 -18.57 -0.07 17.84
CA VAL A 122 -18.18 0.69 19.04
C VAL A 122 -19.31 0.63 20.09
N GLU A 123 -19.47 1.67 20.92
CA GLU A 123 -20.52 1.73 21.95
C GLU A 123 -21.93 1.67 21.34
N GLY A 124 -22.84 0.95 22.00
CA GLY A 124 -24.26 0.92 21.63
C GLY A 124 -24.59 0.17 20.35
N GLY A 125 -23.66 -0.61 19.78
CA GLY A 125 -23.89 -1.39 18.56
C GLY A 125 -23.82 -0.57 17.26
N ILE A 126 -23.45 0.71 17.36
CA ILE A 126 -23.19 1.57 16.21
C ILE A 126 -21.78 1.29 15.69
N THR A 127 -21.53 1.49 14.39
CA THR A 127 -20.19 1.38 13.79
C THR A 127 -19.53 2.75 13.57
N ARG A 128 -18.20 2.75 13.52
CA ARG A 128 -17.37 3.90 13.13
C ARG A 128 -16.27 3.41 12.20
N PHE A 129 -15.80 4.30 11.34
CA PHE A 129 -14.72 3.98 10.42
C PHE A 129 -13.36 4.38 10.97
N VAL A 130 -12.34 3.57 10.68
CA VAL A 130 -10.93 4.00 10.68
C VAL A 130 -10.49 4.02 9.21
N VAL A 131 -10.25 5.21 8.70
CA VAL A 131 -9.99 5.48 7.28
C VAL A 131 -8.50 5.76 7.09
N LEU A 132 -7.82 4.99 6.26
CA LEU A 132 -6.37 5.05 6.07
C LEU A 132 -6.01 5.64 4.71
N PHE A 133 -5.06 6.57 4.72
CA PHE A 133 -4.54 7.27 3.55
C PHE A 133 -3.01 7.23 3.52
N HIS A 134 -2.44 6.74 2.44
CA HIS A 134 -1.01 6.70 2.18
C HIS A 134 -0.69 7.13 0.75
N CYS A 135 -1.29 6.52 -0.26
CA CYS A 135 -0.97 6.77 -1.66
C CYS A 135 -1.87 7.82 -2.30
N ASP A 136 -3.11 7.91 -1.85
CA ASP A 136 -4.06 8.94 -2.25
C ASP A 136 -4.41 9.86 -1.05
N GLU A 137 -5.09 10.96 -1.33
CA GLU A 137 -5.45 11.98 -0.35
C GLU A 137 -6.87 12.51 -0.55
N ALA A 138 -7.37 13.21 0.47
CA ALA A 138 -8.68 13.84 0.41
C ALA A 138 -8.60 15.28 0.92
N ASN A 139 -9.17 16.21 0.15
CA ASN A 139 -9.26 17.62 0.52
C ASN A 139 -10.03 17.87 1.84
N ARG A 140 -10.97 16.98 2.16
CA ARG A 140 -11.80 17.04 3.38
C ARG A 140 -12.19 15.65 3.82
N ILE A 141 -12.03 15.36 5.12
CA ILE A 141 -12.38 14.08 5.74
C ILE A 141 -13.29 14.33 6.94
N GLY A 142 -14.36 13.55 7.07
CA GLY A 142 -15.20 13.55 8.27
C GLY A 142 -16.67 13.20 8.03
N PRO A 143 -17.53 13.31 9.07
CA PRO A 143 -17.23 13.88 10.39
C PRO A 143 -16.22 13.07 11.23
N VAL A 144 -15.25 13.75 11.85
CA VAL A 144 -14.22 13.12 12.70
C VAL A 144 -14.78 12.85 14.10
N ARG A 145 -14.46 11.69 14.69
CA ARG A 145 -15.01 11.23 15.97
C ARG A 145 -13.97 10.75 16.97
N SER A 146 -14.45 10.47 18.18
CA SER A 146 -13.63 10.01 19.29
C SER A 146 -12.99 8.66 19.03
N ILE A 147 -11.73 8.54 19.43
CA ILE A 147 -10.99 7.27 19.45
C ILE A 147 -11.52 6.34 20.57
N ARG A 148 -11.34 5.03 20.38
CA ARG A 148 -11.65 3.94 21.31
C ARG A 148 -10.41 3.12 21.64
N SER A 149 -10.47 2.41 22.76
CA SER A 149 -9.38 1.53 23.23
C SER A 149 -9.09 0.36 22.28
N THR A 150 -9.98 0.09 21.33
CA THR A 150 -9.85 -0.92 20.28
C THR A 150 -9.09 -0.42 19.04
N ASP A 151 -9.08 0.89 18.77
CA ASP A 151 -8.40 1.49 17.61
C ASP A 151 -6.90 1.15 17.51
N PRO A 152 -6.11 1.13 18.61
CA PRO A 152 -4.71 0.74 18.55
C PRO A 152 -4.49 -0.67 17.99
N LYS A 153 -5.45 -1.59 18.13
CA LYS A 153 -5.35 -2.95 17.58
C LYS A 153 -5.49 -2.96 16.06
N ILE A 154 -6.31 -2.05 15.52
CA ILE A 154 -6.44 -1.85 14.07
C ILE A 154 -5.14 -1.26 13.53
N LEU A 155 -4.50 -0.35 14.28
CA LEU A 155 -3.32 0.37 13.83
C LEU A 155 -1.98 -0.37 14.06
N ALA A 156 -1.95 -1.34 14.97
CA ALA A 156 -0.74 -2.09 15.33
C ALA A 156 0.01 -2.76 14.15
N PRO A 157 -0.66 -3.29 13.10
CA PRO A 157 0.04 -3.88 11.95
C PRO A 157 0.79 -2.86 11.09
N PHE A 158 0.47 -1.57 11.18
CA PHE A 158 1.11 -0.54 10.37
C PHE A 158 2.43 -0.13 11.03
N SER A 159 3.52 -0.71 10.50
CA SER A 159 4.87 -0.79 11.08
C SER A 159 5.64 0.54 11.20
N ALA A 160 5.08 1.66 10.73
CA ALA A 160 5.77 2.94 10.60
C ALA A 160 5.07 4.11 11.32
N HIS A 161 4.52 3.87 12.52
CA HIS A 161 3.89 4.91 13.36
C HIS A 161 2.82 5.71 12.61
N PRO A 162 1.62 5.14 12.38
CA PRO A 162 0.57 5.87 11.69
C PRO A 162 0.21 7.16 12.43
N LEU A 163 -0.02 8.22 11.67
CA LEU A 163 -0.58 9.46 12.21
C LEU A 163 -2.08 9.25 12.43
N LEU A 164 -2.56 9.47 13.64
CA LEU A 164 -3.97 9.26 13.97
C LEU A 164 -4.68 10.59 14.23
N ALA A 165 -5.67 10.91 13.40
CA ALA A 165 -6.56 12.06 13.56
C ALA A 165 -7.91 11.64 14.15
N PHE A 166 -8.32 12.30 15.22
CA PHE A 166 -9.55 12.02 15.96
C PHE A 166 -10.03 13.25 16.73
N SER A 167 -11.27 13.24 17.19
CA SER A 167 -11.87 14.32 17.99
C SER A 167 -12.48 13.75 19.27
N GLY A 168 -11.68 13.75 20.35
CA GLY A 168 -12.04 13.21 21.66
C GLY A 168 -11.61 11.76 21.89
N GLY A 169 -11.68 11.27 23.12
CA GLY A 169 -11.27 9.90 23.44
C GLY A 169 -11.64 9.51 24.86
N SER A 170 -11.92 8.23 25.06
CA SER A 170 -12.08 7.64 26.40
C SER A 170 -10.73 7.20 26.94
N LYS A 171 -10.50 7.35 28.25
CA LYS A 171 -9.35 6.72 28.91
C LYS A 171 -9.48 5.20 28.78
N GLY A 172 -8.45 4.56 28.25
CA GLY A 172 -8.29 3.11 28.21
C GLY A 172 -7.72 2.56 29.50
#